data_AF-A0A6A5G139-F1
#
_entry.id   AF-A0A6A5G139-F1
#
_cell.length_a   1.000
_cell.length_b   1.000
_cell.length_c   1.000
_cell.angle_alpha   90.00
_cell.angle_beta   90.00
_cell.angle_gamma   90.00
#
_symmetry.space_group_name_H-M   'P 1'
#
loop_
_entity.id
_entity.type
_entity.pdbx_description
1 polymer ?
#
loop_
_entity_poly.entity_id
_entity_poly.type
_entity_poly.pdbx_seq_one_letter_code
_entity_poly.pdbx_strand_id
1 'polypeptide(L)'
;MKLLKFPWLVLINIVKFMDSVDLVNLSSTNRRLREQYINKIRPGGIGILFGSISACIKIGEFVIVFEKYGSYKETVPKEVRTIGPITIDAVCLPPKENKRWQTVVEDVYTPCLTLAQHIKTIFPEAELNFFRCEHECDAGTLQLLASWDLNMFKEKRFEFHVNSNENIKNLANQYCKSNQLSVIGLHYEGFHIVTRTKSFRNNEENELPVDSKFWFSHCKQLDRLINYILVCVLKVRLEAWRHLIKKWIEGKLNKLVFVRASRVTSLNMLELTEGFSTHPWNDEEMIQFKARTDFSVYFEQKGTIICSRKNRKASLHFDQNNSIFTMVVWDTQASERCLSLFPEIRTLF
;
A
#
# COMPACT_ATOMS: atom_id res chain seq x y z
N MET A 1 -26.90 -13.73 31.72
CA MET A 1 -25.65 -12.95 31.48
C MET A 1 -25.57 -11.78 32.47
N LYS A 2 -24.65 -11.81 33.46
CA LYS A 2 -24.52 -10.77 34.50
C LYS A 2 -23.87 -9.46 34.00
N LEU A 3 -23.18 -9.50 32.85
CA LEU A 3 -22.44 -8.39 32.26
C LEU A 3 -23.32 -7.15 31.97
N LEU A 4 -24.55 -7.36 31.44
CA LEU A 4 -25.47 -6.27 31.07
C LEU A 4 -26.05 -5.51 32.27
N LYS A 5 -25.78 -5.96 33.50
CA LYS A 5 -26.24 -5.31 34.74
C LYS A 5 -25.27 -4.21 35.21
N PHE A 6 -24.07 -4.11 34.63
CA PHE A 6 -23.13 -3.06 34.99
C PHE A 6 -23.57 -1.68 34.47
N PRO A 7 -23.27 -0.60 35.20
CA PRO A 7 -23.45 0.76 34.71
C PRO A 7 -22.72 1.00 33.39
N TRP A 8 -23.26 1.89 32.55
CA TRP A 8 -22.82 2.08 31.17
C TRP A 8 -21.32 2.39 31.03
N LEU A 9 -20.75 3.24 31.90
CA LEU A 9 -19.32 3.57 31.90
C LEU A 9 -18.44 2.37 32.20
N VAL A 10 -18.85 1.56 33.17
CA VAL A 10 -18.13 0.35 33.58
C VAL A 10 -18.12 -0.66 32.44
N LEU A 11 -19.26 -0.83 31.77
CA LEU A 11 -19.37 -1.74 30.64
C LEU A 11 -18.51 -1.29 29.44
N ILE A 12 -18.50 0.00 29.10
CA ILE A 12 -17.61 0.52 28.05
C ILE A 12 -16.14 0.29 28.39
N ASN A 13 -15.74 0.53 29.64
CA ASN A 13 -14.37 0.29 30.05
C ASN A 13 -13.99 -1.18 29.93
N ILE A 14 -14.83 -2.10 30.41
CA ILE A 14 -14.60 -3.55 30.26
C ILE A 14 -14.41 -3.92 28.79
N VAL A 15 -15.35 -3.49 27.93
CA VAL A 15 -15.33 -3.89 26.52
C VAL A 15 -14.15 -3.24 25.78
N LYS A 16 -13.69 -2.04 26.16
CA LYS A 16 -12.46 -1.43 25.61
C LYS A 16 -11.17 -2.21 25.91
N PHE A 17 -11.14 -3.01 26.98
CA PHE A 17 -9.99 -3.84 27.34
C PHE A 17 -10.07 -5.28 26.82
N MET A 18 -11.18 -5.66 26.17
CA MET A 18 -11.30 -6.97 25.54
C MET A 18 -10.41 -7.08 24.31
N ASP A 19 -9.93 -8.29 24.01
CA ASP A 19 -9.22 -8.54 22.77
C ASP A 19 -10.16 -8.52 21.55
N SER A 20 -9.56 -8.46 20.37
CA SER A 20 -10.31 -8.36 19.12
C SER A 20 -11.26 -9.55 18.87
N VAL A 21 -10.91 -10.75 19.35
CA VAL A 21 -11.73 -11.96 19.14
C VAL A 21 -12.96 -11.91 20.05
N ASP A 22 -12.75 -11.64 21.33
CA ASP A 22 -13.81 -11.49 22.31
C ASP A 22 -14.77 -10.36 21.92
N LEU A 23 -14.24 -9.24 21.43
CA LEU A 23 -15.03 -8.13 20.92
C LEU A 23 -15.94 -8.52 19.75
N VAL A 24 -15.40 -9.23 18.76
CA VAL A 24 -16.16 -9.69 17.59
C VAL A 24 -17.24 -10.69 18.01
N ASN A 25 -16.91 -11.64 18.89
CA ASN A 25 -17.84 -12.67 19.35
C ASN A 25 -18.95 -12.10 20.25
N LEU A 26 -18.61 -11.21 21.19
CA LEU A 26 -19.57 -10.51 22.03
C LEU A 26 -20.55 -9.67 21.18
N SER A 27 -20.03 -8.99 20.17
CA SER A 27 -20.84 -8.13 19.29
C SER A 27 -21.69 -8.93 18.29
N SER A 28 -21.27 -10.15 17.96
CA SER A 28 -22.04 -11.07 17.13
C SER A 28 -23.20 -11.71 17.89
N THR A 29 -23.04 -11.93 19.20
CA THR A 29 -24.02 -12.61 20.06
C THR A 29 -24.97 -11.66 20.80
N ASN A 30 -24.64 -10.36 20.89
CA ASN A 30 -25.43 -9.40 21.64
C ASN A 30 -25.76 -8.12 20.85
N ARG A 31 -26.96 -8.10 20.27
CA ARG A 31 -27.48 -6.97 19.49
C ARG A 31 -27.53 -5.65 20.28
N ARG A 32 -27.93 -5.69 21.55
CA ARG A 32 -28.05 -4.49 22.40
C ARG A 32 -26.68 -3.86 22.67
N LEU A 33 -25.66 -4.69 22.93
CA LEU A 33 -24.29 -4.20 23.07
C LEU A 33 -23.78 -3.61 21.74
N ARG A 34 -24.05 -4.28 20.62
CA ARG A 34 -23.68 -3.76 19.30
C ARG A 34 -24.32 -2.39 19.07
N GLU A 35 -25.63 -2.27 19.12
CA GLU A 35 -26.33 -1.01 18.81
C GLU A 35 -25.95 0.15 19.75
N GLN A 36 -25.66 -0.13 21.03
CA GLN A 36 -25.33 0.91 22.00
C GLN A 36 -23.86 1.34 21.98
N TYR A 37 -22.94 0.48 21.53
CA TYR A 37 -21.49 0.69 21.71
C TYR A 37 -20.64 0.61 20.43
N ILE A 38 -21.23 0.26 19.28
CA ILE A 38 -20.57 0.14 17.97
C ILE A 38 -19.71 1.33 17.55
N ASN A 39 -20.12 2.56 17.90
CA ASN A 39 -19.38 3.79 17.57
C ASN A 39 -18.29 4.13 18.61
N LYS A 40 -18.23 3.43 19.74
CA LYS A 40 -17.29 3.72 20.85
C LYS A 40 -16.18 2.68 20.97
N ILE A 41 -16.28 1.58 20.21
CA ILE A 41 -15.44 0.39 20.36
C ILE A 41 -15.06 -0.09 18.98
N ARG A 42 -13.76 -0.34 18.77
CA ARG A 42 -13.22 -0.84 17.52
C ARG A 42 -12.34 -2.05 17.79
N PRO A 43 -12.42 -3.13 16.99
CA PRO A 43 -11.59 -4.32 17.17
C PRO A 43 -10.12 -4.10 16.76
N GLY A 44 -9.73 -2.85 16.44
CA GLY A 44 -8.47 -2.49 15.81
C GLY A 44 -8.60 -2.37 14.28
N GLY A 45 -7.48 -2.06 13.63
CA GLY A 45 -7.43 -1.96 12.17
C GLY A 45 -7.31 -3.34 11.52
N ILE A 46 -7.93 -3.48 10.35
CA ILE A 46 -8.04 -4.73 9.58
C ILE A 46 -7.01 -4.71 8.45
N GLY A 47 -6.24 -5.79 8.33
CA GLY A 47 -5.29 -6.00 7.24
C GLY A 47 -5.51 -7.36 6.59
N ILE A 48 -5.40 -7.43 5.26
CA ILE A 48 -5.54 -8.67 4.50
C ILE A 48 -4.29 -8.90 3.64
N LEU A 49 -3.82 -10.14 3.58
CA LEU A 49 -2.70 -10.59 2.76
C LEU A 49 -3.08 -11.88 2.05
N PHE A 50 -2.97 -11.89 0.72
CA PHE A 50 -3.16 -13.05 -0.14
C PHE A 50 -1.83 -13.46 -0.79
N GLY A 51 -1.42 -14.70 -0.54
CA GLY A 51 -0.34 -15.40 -1.24
C GLY A 51 -0.90 -16.61 -2.00
N SER A 52 -0.09 -17.23 -2.86
CA SER A 52 -0.55 -18.27 -3.79
C SER A 52 -1.14 -19.53 -3.13
N ILE A 53 -0.74 -19.82 -1.90
CA ILE A 53 -1.17 -20.99 -1.13
C ILE A 53 -1.65 -20.64 0.27
N SER A 54 -1.77 -19.34 0.58
CA SER A 54 -2.16 -18.89 1.91
C SER A 54 -2.82 -17.52 1.87
N ALA A 55 -3.68 -17.28 2.84
CA ALA A 55 -4.27 -15.99 3.08
C ALA A 55 -4.20 -15.66 4.57
N CYS A 56 -4.14 -14.39 4.89
CA CYS A 56 -4.03 -13.94 6.26
C CYS A 56 -4.92 -12.72 6.47
N ILE A 57 -5.66 -12.72 7.57
CA ILE A 57 -6.38 -11.57 8.08
C ILE A 57 -5.84 -11.18 9.45
N LYS A 58 -5.49 -9.90 9.59
CA LYS A 58 -5.08 -9.27 10.85
C LYS A 58 -6.21 -8.34 11.31
N ILE A 59 -6.60 -8.45 12.57
CA ILE A 59 -7.64 -7.61 13.21
C ILE A 59 -7.03 -7.09 14.51
N GLY A 60 -6.64 -5.82 14.54
CA GLY A 60 -5.89 -5.28 15.69
C GLY A 60 -4.59 -6.06 15.90
N GLU A 61 -4.44 -6.72 17.04
CA GLU A 61 -3.28 -7.55 17.37
C GLU A 61 -3.46 -9.04 17.03
N PHE A 62 -4.68 -9.43 16.65
CA PHE A 62 -5.05 -10.81 16.35
C PHE A 62 -4.83 -11.14 14.87
N VAL A 63 -4.41 -12.36 14.57
CA VAL A 63 -4.10 -12.83 13.22
C VAL A 63 -4.66 -14.23 12.99
N ILE A 64 -5.28 -14.45 11.84
CA ILE A 64 -5.60 -15.79 11.34
C ILE A 64 -4.84 -16.01 10.03
N VAL A 65 -4.18 -17.16 9.92
CA VAL A 65 -3.55 -17.62 8.69
C VAL A 65 -4.30 -18.85 8.17
N PHE A 66 -4.80 -18.76 6.95
CA PHE A 66 -5.40 -19.85 6.20
C PHE A 66 -4.37 -20.36 5.22
N GLU A 67 -4.07 -21.65 5.24
CA GLU A 67 -3.11 -22.27 4.32
C GLU A 67 -3.77 -23.40 3.55
N LYS A 68 -3.35 -23.61 2.30
CA LYS A 68 -3.81 -24.75 1.48
C LYS A 68 -3.17 -26.06 1.93
N TYR A 69 -1.95 -25.97 2.46
CA TYR A 69 -1.15 -27.11 2.91
C TYR A 69 -0.65 -26.83 4.33
N GLY A 70 -0.67 -27.84 5.19
CA GLY A 70 -0.20 -27.70 6.57
C GLY A 70 1.32 -27.48 6.63
N SER A 71 1.74 -26.37 7.22
CA SER A 71 3.16 -26.08 7.47
C SER A 71 3.64 -26.45 8.88
N TYR A 72 2.76 -26.96 9.75
CA TYR A 72 3.07 -27.33 11.13
C TYR A 72 3.35 -28.83 11.28
N LYS A 73 4.21 -29.17 12.25
CA LYS A 73 4.44 -30.57 12.64
C LYS A 73 3.11 -31.16 13.12
N GLU A 74 2.81 -32.40 12.72
CA GLU A 74 1.57 -33.12 13.07
C GLU A 74 1.29 -33.20 14.59
N THR A 75 2.28 -32.88 15.42
CA THR A 75 2.24 -32.95 16.88
C THR A 75 1.62 -31.74 17.57
N VAL A 76 1.23 -30.68 16.86
CA VAL A 76 0.59 -29.51 17.51
C VAL A 76 -0.92 -29.73 17.63
N PRO A 77 -1.51 -29.63 18.85
CA PRO A 77 -2.95 -29.81 19.04
C PRO A 77 -3.76 -28.82 18.21
N LYS A 78 -4.85 -29.32 17.62
CA LYS A 78 -5.87 -28.52 16.95
C LYS A 78 -7.06 -28.33 17.88
N GLU A 79 -7.65 -27.15 17.82
CA GLU A 79 -8.86 -26.83 18.56
C GLU A 79 -9.88 -26.18 17.64
N VAL A 80 -11.16 -26.55 17.79
CA VAL A 80 -12.25 -25.89 17.09
C VAL A 80 -12.37 -24.47 17.64
N ARG A 81 -12.17 -23.48 16.78
CA ARG A 81 -12.26 -22.05 17.13
C ARG A 81 -13.27 -21.36 16.24
N THR A 82 -14.02 -20.42 16.83
CA THR A 82 -15.05 -19.63 16.14
C THR A 82 -14.79 -18.14 16.32
N ILE A 83 -14.88 -17.40 15.22
CA ILE A 83 -14.87 -15.94 15.20
C ILE A 83 -15.85 -15.41 14.16
N GLY A 84 -16.89 -14.74 14.63
CA GLY A 84 -17.98 -14.28 13.75
C GLY A 84 -18.60 -15.46 12.96
N PRO A 85 -18.62 -15.42 11.62
CA PRO A 85 -19.18 -16.48 10.78
C PRO A 85 -18.20 -17.64 10.53
N ILE A 86 -16.94 -17.53 10.96
CA ILE A 86 -15.88 -18.50 10.66
C ILE A 86 -15.74 -19.47 11.83
N THR A 87 -15.83 -20.77 11.54
CA THR A 87 -15.47 -21.86 12.48
C THR A 87 -14.43 -22.75 11.80
N ILE A 88 -13.30 -22.98 12.47
CA ILE A 88 -12.13 -23.66 11.90
C ILE A 88 -11.44 -24.55 12.95
N ASP A 89 -10.78 -25.61 12.48
CA ASP A 89 -9.84 -26.40 13.28
C ASP A 89 -8.48 -25.69 13.30
N ALA A 90 -8.30 -24.82 14.29
CA ALA A 90 -7.15 -23.95 14.38
C ALA A 90 -6.04 -24.54 15.26
N VAL A 91 -4.80 -24.33 14.82
CA VAL A 91 -3.61 -24.43 15.64
C VAL A 91 -3.33 -23.05 16.26
N CYS A 92 -3.22 -22.99 17.58
CA CYS A 92 -2.88 -21.79 18.33
C CYS A 92 -1.36 -21.74 18.57
N LEU A 93 -0.67 -20.76 17.97
CA LEU A 93 0.80 -20.74 17.97
C LEU A 93 1.38 -19.93 19.16
N PRO A 94 2.34 -20.48 19.93
CA PRO A 94 3.15 -19.73 20.89
C PRO A 94 3.99 -18.63 20.22
N PRO A 95 4.39 -17.55 20.91
CA PRO A 95 4.23 -17.27 22.34
C PRO A 95 2.91 -16.55 22.69
N LYS A 96 1.98 -16.43 21.73
CA LYS A 96 0.71 -15.71 21.91
C LYS A 96 -0.44 -16.65 21.54
N GLU A 97 -0.68 -17.65 22.36
CA GLU A 97 -1.66 -18.72 22.13
C GLU A 97 -3.09 -18.19 21.86
N ASN A 98 -3.40 -16.93 22.20
CA ASN A 98 -4.69 -16.29 21.89
C ASN A 98 -4.64 -15.20 20.80
N LYS A 99 -3.49 -14.92 20.17
CA LYS A 99 -3.35 -13.83 19.17
C LYS A 99 -3.08 -14.32 17.75
N ARG A 100 -2.80 -15.60 17.56
CA ARG A 100 -2.50 -16.15 16.25
C ARG A 100 -3.09 -17.54 16.07
N TRP A 101 -4.02 -17.65 15.12
CA TRP A 101 -4.58 -18.90 14.67
C TRP A 101 -4.04 -19.26 13.29
N GLN A 102 -3.88 -20.56 13.06
CA GLN A 102 -3.51 -21.09 11.76
C GLN A 102 -4.38 -22.31 11.44
N THR A 103 -4.86 -22.41 10.21
CA THR A 103 -5.73 -23.50 9.77
C THR A 103 -5.41 -23.92 8.36
N VAL A 104 -5.74 -25.17 8.03
CA VAL A 104 -5.65 -25.69 6.66
C VAL A 104 -7.04 -25.73 6.05
N VAL A 105 -7.22 -25.12 4.89
CA VAL A 105 -8.50 -25.04 4.17
C VAL A 105 -8.25 -25.12 2.66
N GLU A 106 -9.23 -25.62 1.91
CA GLU A 106 -9.11 -25.68 0.45
C GLU A 106 -9.17 -24.29 -0.20
N ASP A 107 -10.14 -23.47 0.24
CA ASP A 107 -10.28 -22.07 -0.15
C ASP A 107 -9.75 -21.16 0.96
N VAL A 108 -8.56 -20.60 0.72
CA VAL A 108 -7.89 -19.71 1.68
C VAL A 108 -8.45 -18.28 1.67
N TYR A 109 -9.07 -17.82 0.58
CA TYR A 109 -9.43 -16.40 0.40
C TYR A 109 -10.83 -16.07 0.93
N THR A 110 -11.81 -16.94 0.67
CA THR A 110 -13.21 -16.69 1.07
C THR A 110 -13.37 -16.48 2.58
N PRO A 111 -12.73 -17.26 3.46
CA PRO A 111 -12.82 -17.03 4.91
C PRO A 111 -12.26 -15.66 5.33
N CYS A 112 -11.16 -15.20 4.71
CA CYS A 112 -10.59 -13.88 4.99
C CYS A 112 -11.57 -12.75 4.67
N LEU A 113 -12.14 -12.77 3.47
CA LEU A 113 -13.06 -11.72 3.05
C LEU A 113 -14.37 -11.80 3.83
N THR A 114 -14.95 -12.99 3.99
CA THR A 114 -16.17 -13.17 4.79
C THR A 114 -16.02 -12.59 6.19
N LEU A 115 -14.89 -12.85 6.86
CA LEU A 115 -14.62 -12.30 8.18
C LEU A 115 -14.44 -10.78 8.16
N ALA A 116 -13.70 -10.24 7.19
CA ALA A 116 -13.53 -8.80 7.04
C ALA A 116 -14.87 -8.08 6.80
N GLN A 117 -15.76 -8.64 5.98
CA GLN A 117 -17.09 -8.08 5.70
C GLN A 117 -17.95 -8.11 6.94
N HIS A 118 -17.96 -9.24 7.65
CA HIS A 118 -18.69 -9.39 8.92
C HIS A 118 -18.26 -8.34 9.95
N ILE A 119 -16.94 -8.17 10.13
CA ILE A 119 -16.40 -7.17 11.05
C ILE A 119 -16.79 -5.76 10.61
N LYS A 120 -16.80 -5.47 9.30
CA LYS A 120 -17.23 -4.16 8.80
C LYS A 120 -18.72 -3.90 9.00
N THR A 121 -19.56 -4.92 8.91
CA THR A 121 -20.98 -4.83 9.24
C THR A 121 -21.19 -4.56 10.73
N ILE A 122 -20.39 -5.20 11.60
CA ILE A 122 -20.50 -5.03 13.05
C ILE A 122 -19.80 -3.76 13.55
N PHE A 123 -18.76 -3.28 12.87
CA PHE A 123 -17.98 -2.10 13.23
C PHE A 123 -17.70 -1.27 11.97
N PRO A 124 -18.68 -0.48 11.48
CA PRO A 124 -18.52 0.32 10.26
C PRO A 124 -17.29 1.24 10.30
N GLU A 125 -16.98 1.79 11.47
CA GLU A 125 -15.83 2.66 11.71
C GLU A 125 -14.48 1.94 11.86
N ALA A 126 -14.44 0.60 11.87
CA ALA A 126 -13.19 -0.13 11.92
C ALA A 126 -12.30 0.25 10.73
N GLU A 127 -11.01 0.52 10.95
CA GLU A 127 -10.17 0.97 9.85
C GLU A 127 -9.73 -0.20 8.98
N LEU A 128 -9.81 -0.06 7.66
CA LEU A 128 -9.16 -0.99 6.73
C LEU A 128 -7.75 -0.47 6.46
N ASN A 129 -6.76 -1.05 7.12
CA ASN A 129 -5.38 -0.55 7.09
C ASN A 129 -4.66 -0.91 5.81
N PHE A 130 -4.67 -2.19 5.44
CA PHE A 130 -3.98 -2.61 4.23
C PHE A 130 -4.58 -3.83 3.56
N PHE A 131 -4.44 -3.91 2.25
CA PHE A 131 -4.69 -5.10 1.45
C PHE A 131 -3.44 -5.44 0.64
N ARG A 132 -3.04 -6.71 0.59
CA ARG A 132 -1.94 -7.18 -0.25
C ARG A 132 -2.33 -8.41 -1.02
N CYS A 133 -2.06 -8.40 -2.31
CA CYS A 133 -2.01 -9.60 -3.13
C CYS A 133 -0.60 -9.77 -3.66
N GLU A 134 0.08 -10.83 -3.23
CA GLU A 134 1.49 -11.13 -3.55
C GLU A 134 1.61 -12.25 -4.59
N HIS A 135 0.54 -12.50 -5.34
CA HIS A 135 0.51 -13.46 -6.45
C HIS A 135 -0.58 -13.07 -7.47
N GLU A 136 -0.53 -13.69 -8.65
CA GLU A 136 -1.55 -13.53 -9.68
C GLU A 136 -2.81 -14.32 -9.31
N CYS A 137 -3.92 -13.59 -9.09
CA CYS A 137 -5.21 -14.17 -8.77
C CYS A 137 -5.83 -14.87 -9.99
N ASP A 138 -6.46 -16.02 -9.75
CA ASP A 138 -7.34 -16.65 -10.74
C ASP A 138 -8.64 -15.85 -10.94
N ALA A 139 -9.41 -16.22 -11.98
CA ALA A 139 -10.65 -15.53 -12.32
C ALA A 139 -11.69 -15.52 -11.18
N GLY A 140 -11.77 -16.60 -10.40
CA GLY A 140 -12.69 -16.71 -9.27
C GLY A 140 -12.34 -15.72 -8.16
N THR A 141 -11.06 -15.63 -7.82
CA THR A 141 -10.52 -14.70 -6.83
C THR A 141 -10.70 -13.25 -7.29
N LEU A 142 -10.52 -12.98 -8.59
CA LEU A 142 -10.76 -11.64 -9.15
C LEU A 142 -12.23 -11.22 -9.08
N GLN A 143 -13.16 -12.12 -9.37
CA GLN A 143 -14.60 -11.86 -9.24
C GLN A 143 -14.97 -11.57 -7.78
N LEU A 144 -14.39 -12.33 -6.85
CA LEU A 144 -14.56 -12.12 -5.43
C LEU A 144 -14.01 -10.75 -4.99
N LEU A 145 -12.82 -10.35 -5.47
CA LEU A 145 -12.25 -9.02 -5.20
C LEU A 145 -13.05 -7.88 -5.83
N ALA A 146 -13.64 -8.09 -7.01
CA ALA A 146 -14.50 -7.10 -7.66
C ALA A 146 -15.80 -6.84 -6.87
N SER A 147 -16.25 -7.79 -6.06
CA SER A 147 -17.39 -7.59 -5.14
C SER A 147 -17.04 -6.71 -3.93
N TRP A 148 -15.77 -6.35 -3.75
CA TRP A 148 -15.26 -5.56 -2.63
C TRP A 148 -14.83 -4.16 -3.06
N ASP A 149 -15.21 -3.15 -2.28
CA ASP A 149 -14.65 -1.80 -2.45
C ASP A 149 -13.24 -1.73 -1.84
N LEU A 150 -12.25 -2.19 -2.59
CA LEU A 150 -10.84 -2.15 -2.17
C LEU A 150 -10.33 -0.72 -1.95
N ASN A 151 -11.03 0.31 -2.43
CA ASN A 151 -10.64 1.69 -2.15
C ASN A 151 -10.73 2.02 -0.66
N MET A 152 -11.57 1.31 0.10
CA MET A 152 -11.71 1.49 1.53
C MET A 152 -10.41 1.22 2.31
N PHE A 153 -9.48 0.44 1.77
CA PHE A 153 -8.17 0.20 2.38
C PHE A 153 -7.24 1.40 2.25
N LYS A 154 -6.60 1.80 3.37
CA LYS A 154 -5.64 2.91 3.41
C LYS A 154 -4.40 2.62 2.56
N GLU A 155 -3.86 1.41 2.60
CA GLU A 155 -2.73 0.99 1.77
C GLU A 155 -3.06 -0.27 0.96
N LYS A 156 -2.66 -0.32 -0.30
CA LYS A 156 -2.81 -1.53 -1.13
C LYS A 156 -1.47 -1.93 -1.73
N ARG A 157 -1.24 -3.23 -1.90
CA ARG A 157 -0.14 -3.79 -2.69
C ARG A 157 -0.70 -4.87 -3.63
N PHE A 158 -0.33 -4.80 -4.90
CA PHE A 158 -0.58 -5.85 -5.86
C PHE A 158 0.72 -6.26 -6.51
N GLU A 159 0.84 -7.55 -6.80
CA GLU A 159 1.94 -8.15 -7.51
C GLU A 159 1.39 -9.02 -8.63
N PHE A 160 1.86 -8.79 -9.85
CA PHE A 160 1.42 -9.52 -11.03
C PHE A 160 2.62 -9.81 -11.92
N HIS A 161 2.54 -10.92 -12.65
CA HIS A 161 3.61 -11.30 -13.56
C HIS A 161 3.66 -10.34 -14.76
N VAL A 162 4.85 -10.05 -15.29
CA VAL A 162 5.01 -9.13 -16.44
C VAL A 162 4.26 -9.62 -17.68
N ASN A 163 4.09 -10.95 -17.80
CA ASN A 163 3.37 -11.61 -18.88
C ASN A 163 1.89 -11.91 -18.52
N SER A 164 1.37 -11.37 -17.41
CA SER A 164 -0.06 -11.48 -17.10
C SER A 164 -0.90 -10.92 -18.26
N ASN A 165 -2.10 -11.50 -18.43
CA ASN A 165 -3.01 -11.07 -19.50
C ASN A 165 -3.48 -9.61 -19.28
N GLU A 166 -3.98 -9.00 -20.36
CA GLU A 166 -4.36 -7.60 -20.37
C GLU A 166 -5.49 -7.27 -19.38
N ASN A 167 -6.39 -8.21 -19.14
CA ASN A 167 -7.49 -8.04 -18.19
C ASN A 167 -7.00 -7.90 -16.75
N ILE A 168 -6.04 -8.72 -16.34
CA ILE A 168 -5.42 -8.67 -15.01
C ILE A 168 -4.66 -7.37 -14.82
N LYS A 169 -3.89 -6.96 -15.84
CA LYS A 169 -3.17 -5.68 -15.84
C LYS A 169 -4.13 -4.50 -15.73
N ASN A 170 -5.20 -4.49 -16.53
CA ASN A 170 -6.22 -3.44 -16.50
C ASN A 170 -6.94 -3.35 -15.15
N LEU A 171 -7.30 -4.48 -14.56
CA LEU A 171 -7.97 -4.51 -13.27
C LEU A 171 -7.05 -4.01 -12.15
N ALA A 172 -5.79 -4.47 -12.12
CA ALA A 172 -4.79 -3.96 -11.19
C ALA A 172 -4.58 -2.45 -11.36
N ASN A 173 -4.45 -1.98 -12.60
CA ASN A 173 -4.31 -0.56 -12.93
C ASN A 173 -5.53 0.26 -12.48
N GLN A 174 -6.76 -0.25 -12.67
CA GLN A 174 -7.98 0.40 -12.18
C GLN A 174 -7.96 0.57 -10.66
N TYR A 175 -7.55 -0.46 -9.90
CA TYR A 175 -7.43 -0.37 -8.44
C TYR A 175 -6.33 0.59 -7.97
N CYS A 176 -5.37 0.89 -8.85
CA CYS A 176 -4.26 1.80 -8.57
C CYS A 176 -4.61 3.27 -8.90
N LYS A 177 -5.38 3.51 -9.96
CA LYS A 177 -5.85 4.84 -10.41
C LYS A 177 -6.57 5.66 -9.32
N SER A 178 -7.27 4.99 -8.41
CA SER A 178 -8.12 5.65 -7.40
C SER A 178 -7.38 6.25 -6.20
N ASN A 179 -6.04 6.19 -6.17
CA ASN A 179 -5.26 6.53 -4.98
C ASN A 179 -4.41 7.79 -5.15
N GLN A 180 -4.09 8.36 -3.99
CA GLN A 180 -3.45 9.65 -3.87
C GLN A 180 -1.93 9.59 -4.02
N LEU A 181 -1.32 8.48 -3.60
CA LEU A 181 0.09 8.19 -3.78
C LEU A 181 0.25 6.76 -4.29
N SER A 182 1.08 6.58 -5.30
CA SER A 182 1.32 5.31 -5.97
C SER A 182 2.82 5.10 -6.21
N VAL A 183 3.28 3.87 -5.99
CA VAL A 183 4.59 3.38 -6.40
C VAL A 183 4.39 2.21 -7.33
N ILE A 184 4.99 2.27 -8.52
CA ILE A 184 4.95 1.20 -9.51
C ILE A 184 6.40 0.81 -9.80
N GLY A 185 6.74 -0.47 -9.73
CA GLY A 185 8.10 -0.92 -10.01
C GLY A 185 8.20 -2.41 -10.26
N LEU A 186 9.39 -2.87 -10.62
CA LEU A 186 9.67 -4.28 -10.78
C LEU A 186 10.23 -4.88 -9.50
N HIS A 187 9.71 -6.03 -9.11
CA HIS A 187 10.25 -6.85 -8.03
C HIS A 187 11.70 -7.28 -8.32
N TYR A 188 12.49 -7.58 -7.29
CA TYR A 188 13.93 -7.90 -7.42
C TYR A 188 14.23 -9.08 -8.36
N GLU A 189 13.25 -9.96 -8.59
CA GLU A 189 13.36 -11.10 -9.51
C GLU A 189 13.16 -10.70 -10.98
N GLY A 190 12.63 -9.50 -11.26
CA GLY A 190 12.47 -8.96 -12.62
C GLY A 190 11.30 -9.54 -13.43
N PHE A 191 10.50 -10.43 -12.84
CA PHE A 191 9.33 -11.07 -13.48
C PHE A 191 7.99 -10.54 -12.98
N HIS A 192 7.98 -9.78 -11.88
CA HIS A 192 6.75 -9.28 -11.28
C HIS A 192 6.75 -7.76 -11.23
N ILE A 193 5.62 -7.17 -11.61
CA ILE A 193 5.32 -5.76 -11.42
C ILE A 193 4.61 -5.63 -10.08
N VAL A 194 5.12 -4.74 -9.25
CA VAL A 194 4.57 -4.42 -7.93
C VAL A 194 3.98 -3.03 -7.99
N THR A 195 2.70 -2.93 -7.67
CA THR A 195 2.07 -1.64 -7.44
C THR A 195 1.69 -1.48 -5.98
N ARG A 196 2.04 -0.34 -5.40
CA ARG A 196 1.67 0.04 -4.04
C ARG A 196 0.94 1.35 -4.11
N THR A 197 -0.14 1.45 -3.35
CA THR A 197 -0.92 2.68 -3.30
C THR A 197 -1.28 3.04 -1.88
N LYS A 198 -1.46 4.33 -1.64
CA LYS A 198 -1.91 4.87 -0.37
C LYS A 198 -2.98 5.93 -0.57
N SER A 199 -4.00 5.84 0.27
CA SER A 199 -5.02 6.85 0.45
C SER A 199 -4.86 7.48 1.83
N PHE A 200 -4.87 8.81 1.87
CA PHE A 200 -4.76 9.65 3.07
C PHE A 200 -6.14 10.18 3.46
N ARG A 201 -7.16 9.30 3.47
CA ARG A 201 -8.52 9.63 3.92
C ARG A 201 -8.43 10.34 5.27
N ASN A 202 -9.08 11.50 5.39
CA ASN A 202 -9.09 12.40 6.56
C ASN A 202 -7.86 13.30 6.73
N ASN A 203 -6.99 13.45 5.73
CA ASN A 203 -6.09 14.59 5.70
C ASN A 203 -6.89 15.83 5.24
N GLU A 204 -7.29 16.70 6.18
CA GLU A 204 -8.08 17.91 5.92
C GLU A 204 -7.44 18.80 4.85
N GLU A 205 -6.11 18.82 4.77
CA GLU A 205 -5.38 19.63 3.80
C GLU A 205 -5.15 18.90 2.46
N ASN A 206 -5.42 17.60 2.40
CA ASN A 206 -5.17 16.75 1.24
C ASN A 206 -3.69 16.81 0.78
N GLU A 207 -2.79 16.81 1.76
CA GLU A 207 -1.36 17.03 1.58
C GLU A 207 -0.51 15.77 1.77
N LEU A 208 0.62 15.70 1.08
CA LEU A 208 1.59 14.63 1.27
C LEU A 208 2.41 14.90 2.56
N PRO A 209 2.46 13.97 3.54
CA PRO A 209 3.30 14.15 4.72
C PRO A 209 4.78 14.33 4.36
N VAL A 210 5.50 15.18 5.09
CA VAL A 210 6.92 15.48 4.81
C VAL A 210 7.81 14.24 4.97
N ASP A 211 7.61 13.44 6.02
CA ASP A 211 8.44 12.26 6.28
C ASP A 211 7.98 11.06 5.42
N SER A 212 8.86 10.67 4.50
CA SER A 212 8.67 9.55 3.57
C SER A 212 8.49 8.19 4.25
N LYS A 213 8.87 8.04 5.52
CA LYS A 213 8.57 6.83 6.31
C LYS A 213 7.07 6.63 6.49
N PHE A 214 6.28 7.69 6.44
CA PHE A 214 4.82 7.65 6.55
C PHE A 214 4.11 7.44 5.21
N TRP A 215 4.82 7.49 4.09
CA TRP A 215 4.21 7.31 2.76
C TRP A 215 3.72 5.89 2.53
N PHE A 216 4.37 4.89 3.12
CA PHE A 216 3.90 3.50 3.16
C PHE A 216 4.30 2.88 4.49
N SER A 217 3.38 2.86 5.47
CA SER A 217 3.67 2.37 6.82
C SER A 217 3.52 0.86 6.94
N HIS A 218 2.64 0.27 6.13
CA HIS A 218 2.46 -1.16 6.06
C HIS A 218 3.28 -1.72 4.90
N CYS A 219 3.24 -1.10 3.72
CA CYS A 219 3.93 -1.57 2.50
C CYS A 219 5.36 -1.00 2.32
N LYS A 220 6.20 -1.08 3.37
CA LYS A 220 7.50 -0.37 3.49
C LYS A 220 8.62 -0.76 2.51
N GLN A 221 8.61 -1.96 1.94
CA GLN A 221 9.80 -2.59 1.34
C GLN A 221 10.17 -2.05 -0.06
N LEU A 222 10.37 -0.74 -0.24
CA LEU A 222 10.78 -0.17 -1.54
C LEU A 222 12.12 -0.76 -2.01
N ASP A 223 12.96 -1.17 -1.06
CA ASP A 223 14.28 -1.77 -1.28
C ASP A 223 14.24 -3.10 -2.06
N ARG A 224 13.07 -3.76 -2.11
CA ARG A 224 12.86 -5.00 -2.90
C ARG A 224 12.53 -4.73 -4.37
N LEU A 225 12.47 -3.47 -4.80
CA LEU A 225 12.24 -3.12 -6.19
C LEU A 225 13.58 -2.86 -6.89
N ILE A 226 13.77 -3.40 -8.09
CA ILE A 226 14.97 -3.12 -8.89
C ILE A 226 14.95 -1.67 -9.35
N ASN A 227 13.77 -1.20 -9.77
CA ASN A 227 13.48 0.12 -10.28
C ASN A 227 12.03 0.47 -9.95
N TYR A 228 11.75 1.74 -9.65
CA TYR A 228 10.39 2.18 -9.39
C TYR A 228 10.13 3.64 -9.76
N ILE A 229 8.85 3.91 -9.94
CA ILE A 229 8.28 5.19 -10.28
C ILE A 229 7.33 5.60 -9.15
N LEU A 230 7.35 6.88 -8.79
CA LEU A 230 6.48 7.48 -7.80
C LEU A 230 5.49 8.42 -8.48
N VAL A 231 4.20 8.25 -8.22
CA VAL A 231 3.15 9.13 -8.72
C VAL A 231 2.33 9.64 -7.54
N CYS A 232 2.13 10.96 -7.47
CA CYS A 232 1.39 11.61 -6.42
C CYS A 232 0.33 12.55 -7.03
N VAL A 233 -0.89 12.54 -6.51
CA VAL A 233 -1.94 13.49 -6.90
C VAL A 233 -2.42 14.34 -5.72
N LEU A 234 -1.69 14.30 -4.61
CA LEU A 234 -1.87 15.19 -3.47
C LEU A 234 -1.19 16.52 -3.70
N LYS A 235 -1.62 17.52 -2.94
CA LYS A 235 -0.82 18.73 -2.77
C LYS A 235 0.48 18.34 -2.06
N VAL A 236 1.63 18.68 -2.64
CA VAL A 236 2.94 18.37 -2.06
C VAL A 236 3.63 19.68 -1.71
N ARG A 237 3.89 19.89 -0.41
CA ARG A 237 4.62 21.07 0.07
C ARG A 237 6.11 20.99 -0.27
N LEU A 238 6.77 22.16 -0.26
CA LEU A 238 8.19 22.32 -0.54
C LEU A 238 9.06 21.38 0.31
N GLU A 239 8.75 21.22 1.60
CA GLU A 239 9.53 20.42 2.54
C GLU A 239 9.51 18.93 2.16
N ALA A 240 8.36 18.42 1.71
CA ALA A 240 8.22 17.04 1.26
C ALA A 240 9.07 16.79 -0.01
N TRP A 241 9.11 17.76 -0.92
CA TRP A 241 9.97 17.72 -2.10
C TRP A 241 11.45 17.75 -1.75
N ARG A 242 11.86 18.71 -0.91
CA ARG A 242 13.24 18.82 -0.41
C ARG A 242 13.67 17.53 0.30
N HIS A 243 12.77 16.92 1.07
CA HIS A 243 13.04 15.64 1.72
C HIS A 243 13.25 14.50 0.71
N LEU A 244 12.39 14.37 -0.31
CA LEU A 244 12.56 13.37 -1.38
C LEU A 244 13.90 13.54 -2.10
N ILE A 245 14.19 14.77 -2.56
CA ILE A 245 15.42 15.10 -3.28
C ILE A 245 16.63 14.78 -2.42
N LYS A 246 16.63 15.19 -1.15
CA LYS A 246 17.70 14.88 -0.20
C LYS A 246 17.93 13.38 -0.06
N LYS A 247 16.86 12.57 0.09
CA LYS A 247 16.97 11.11 0.18
C LYS A 247 17.55 10.49 -1.09
N TRP A 248 17.18 11.00 -2.26
CA TRP A 248 17.74 10.55 -3.53
C TRP A 248 19.24 10.92 -3.66
N ILE A 249 19.62 12.16 -3.35
CA ILE A 249 21.02 12.62 -3.35
C ILE A 249 21.89 11.80 -2.41
N GLU A 250 21.37 11.46 -1.23
CA GLU A 250 22.01 10.60 -0.22
C GLU A 250 22.08 9.11 -0.63
N GLY A 251 21.46 8.74 -1.77
CA GLY A 251 21.45 7.36 -2.27
C GLY A 251 20.43 6.44 -1.60
N LYS A 252 19.55 6.97 -0.74
CA LYS A 252 18.48 6.21 -0.06
C LYS A 252 17.33 5.85 -1.01
N LEU A 253 17.22 6.52 -2.15
CA LEU A 253 16.25 6.24 -3.22
C LEU A 253 16.98 5.87 -4.52
N ASN A 254 18.03 5.06 -4.45
CA ASN A 254 18.87 4.71 -5.60
C ASN A 254 18.12 4.00 -6.74
N LYS A 255 17.01 3.32 -6.45
CA LYS A 255 16.17 2.61 -7.44
C LYS A 255 15.05 3.48 -8.04
N LEU A 256 14.94 4.75 -7.62
CA LEU A 256 13.98 5.68 -8.18
C LEU A 256 14.36 6.01 -9.63
N VAL A 257 13.37 5.93 -10.52
CA VAL A 257 13.50 6.24 -11.95
C VAL A 257 12.81 7.54 -12.29
N PHE A 258 11.62 7.75 -11.75
CA PHE A 258 10.77 8.86 -12.11
C PHE A 258 9.85 9.25 -10.96
N VAL A 259 9.58 10.54 -10.84
CA VAL A 259 8.55 11.08 -9.95
C VAL A 259 7.64 11.99 -10.76
N ARG A 260 6.34 11.82 -10.63
CA ARG A 260 5.34 12.80 -11.09
C ARG A 260 4.44 13.17 -9.94
N ALA A 261 4.21 14.46 -9.77
CA ALA A 261 3.12 14.95 -8.95
C ALA A 261 2.24 15.93 -9.70
N SER A 262 0.95 15.74 -9.53
CA SER A 262 -0.08 16.67 -9.97
C SER A 262 -0.52 17.54 -8.80
N ARG A 263 -1.15 18.70 -9.07
CA ARG A 263 -1.65 19.67 -8.06
C ARG A 263 -0.55 20.35 -7.25
N VAL A 264 0.61 20.56 -7.86
CA VAL A 264 1.70 21.33 -7.28
C VAL A 264 1.45 22.81 -7.56
N THR A 265 1.01 23.55 -6.53
CA THR A 265 0.74 24.98 -6.61
C THR A 265 1.92 25.77 -6.09
N SER A 266 2.33 26.81 -6.83
CA SER A 266 3.33 27.81 -6.40
C SER A 266 4.67 27.22 -5.92
N LEU A 267 5.23 26.27 -6.68
CA LEU A 267 6.55 25.72 -6.39
C LEU A 267 7.65 26.66 -6.90
N ASN A 268 8.37 27.29 -5.98
CA ASN A 268 9.59 28.03 -6.31
C ASN A 268 10.76 27.05 -6.50
N MET A 269 11.22 26.89 -7.75
CA MET A 269 12.32 25.98 -8.08
C MET A 269 13.64 26.38 -7.41
N LEU A 270 13.90 27.68 -7.17
CA LEU A 270 15.10 28.14 -6.49
C LEU A 270 15.09 27.72 -5.01
N GLU A 271 13.96 27.93 -4.33
CA GLU A 271 13.77 27.47 -2.95
C GLU A 271 13.79 25.94 -2.84
N LEU A 272 13.30 25.23 -3.87
CA LEU A 272 13.34 23.78 -3.89
C LEU A 272 14.77 23.25 -3.95
N THR A 273 15.62 23.89 -4.75
CA THR A 273 16.99 23.42 -5.00
C THR A 273 18.03 24.01 -4.06
N GLU A 274 17.65 24.97 -3.22
CA GLU A 274 18.56 25.64 -2.30
C GLU A 274 19.35 24.65 -1.43
N GLY A 275 20.68 24.74 -1.47
CA GLY A 275 21.60 23.85 -0.74
C GLY A 275 21.90 22.53 -1.44
N PHE A 276 21.38 22.29 -2.64
CA PHE A 276 21.76 21.17 -3.51
C PHE A 276 22.67 21.62 -4.65
N SER A 277 23.51 20.70 -5.14
CA SER A 277 24.32 20.95 -6.34
C SER A 277 23.44 20.87 -7.57
N THR A 278 23.03 22.04 -8.08
CA THR A 278 22.20 22.17 -9.28
C THR A 278 22.80 23.12 -10.30
N HIS A 279 22.53 22.88 -11.57
CA HIS A 279 22.91 23.78 -12.66
C HIS A 279 21.85 23.77 -13.76
N PRO A 280 21.83 24.79 -14.64
CA PRO A 280 21.01 24.78 -15.84
C PRO A 280 21.29 23.57 -16.72
N TRP A 281 20.33 23.25 -17.59
CA TRP A 281 20.49 22.20 -18.58
C TRP A 281 21.72 22.44 -19.48
N ASN A 282 22.52 21.41 -19.67
CA ASN A 282 23.68 21.42 -20.57
C ASN A 282 23.56 20.24 -21.55
N ASP A 283 23.41 20.54 -22.85
CA ASP A 283 23.23 19.53 -23.89
C ASP A 283 24.46 18.62 -24.06
N GLU A 284 25.68 19.13 -23.87
CA GLU A 284 26.91 18.34 -23.95
C GLU A 284 26.99 17.35 -22.79
N GLU A 285 26.65 17.80 -21.57
CA GLU A 285 26.64 16.95 -20.38
C GLU A 285 25.56 15.86 -20.43
N MET A 286 24.43 16.19 -21.05
CA MET A 286 23.25 15.32 -21.15
C MET A 286 23.22 14.49 -22.43
N ILE A 287 24.14 14.70 -23.38
CA ILE A 287 24.11 14.11 -24.73
C ILE A 287 23.97 12.59 -24.72
N GLN A 288 24.60 11.91 -23.75
CA GLN A 288 24.53 10.46 -23.58
C GLN A 288 23.12 9.93 -23.32
N PHE A 289 22.20 10.78 -22.85
CA PHE A 289 20.81 10.42 -22.59
C PHE A 289 19.86 10.79 -23.73
N LYS A 290 20.33 11.48 -24.77
CA LYS A 290 19.48 11.93 -25.89
C LYS A 290 18.78 10.77 -26.60
N ALA A 291 19.42 9.60 -26.66
CA ALA A 291 18.85 8.40 -27.27
C ALA A 291 17.74 7.74 -26.43
N ARG A 292 17.52 8.16 -25.17
CA ARG A 292 16.44 7.61 -24.32
C ARG A 292 15.09 8.16 -24.76
N THR A 293 14.35 7.34 -25.50
CA THR A 293 13.04 7.70 -26.04
C THR A 293 11.95 7.79 -24.96
N ASP A 294 12.06 7.02 -23.87
CA ASP A 294 11.05 6.98 -22.79
C ASP A 294 10.81 8.35 -22.12
N PHE A 295 11.85 9.18 -22.07
CA PHE A 295 11.82 10.51 -21.44
C PHE A 295 12.14 11.65 -22.41
N SER A 296 12.02 11.42 -23.73
CA SER A 296 12.37 12.39 -24.77
C SER A 296 11.74 13.77 -24.56
N VAL A 297 10.46 13.83 -24.18
CA VAL A 297 9.75 15.09 -23.86
C VAL A 297 10.50 15.91 -22.80
N TYR A 298 11.03 15.26 -21.77
CA TYR A 298 11.77 15.94 -20.69
C TYR A 298 13.21 16.28 -21.08
N PHE A 299 13.76 15.59 -22.08
CA PHE A 299 15.04 15.96 -22.68
C PHE A 299 14.89 17.28 -23.45
N GLU A 300 13.83 17.40 -24.25
CA GLU A 300 13.53 18.60 -25.03
C GLU A 300 13.08 19.80 -24.18
N GLN A 301 12.37 19.55 -23.07
CA GLN A 301 11.92 20.62 -22.14
C GLN A 301 13.06 21.28 -21.35
N LYS A 302 14.23 20.64 -21.25
CA LYS A 302 15.45 21.19 -20.60
C LYS A 302 15.23 21.70 -19.16
N GLY A 303 15.01 20.78 -18.23
CA GLY A 303 14.81 21.09 -16.81
C GLY A 303 16.08 21.50 -16.05
N THR A 304 15.97 21.72 -14.74
CA THR A 304 17.13 21.98 -13.87
C THR A 304 17.84 20.67 -13.54
N ILE A 305 19.15 20.58 -13.78
CA ILE A 305 19.93 19.38 -13.49
C ILE A 305 20.30 19.37 -12.00
N ILE A 306 20.19 18.19 -11.39
CA ILE A 306 20.60 17.92 -10.02
C ILE A 306 21.44 16.64 -9.95
N CYS A 307 22.51 16.70 -9.17
CA CYS A 307 23.46 15.61 -9.03
C CYS A 307 23.40 14.97 -7.65
N SER A 308 23.39 13.64 -7.61
CA SER A 308 23.57 12.88 -6.38
C SER A 308 25.03 12.92 -5.89
N ARG A 309 25.29 12.46 -4.66
CA ARG A 309 26.66 12.31 -4.14
C ARG A 309 27.55 11.36 -4.95
N LYS A 310 26.94 10.50 -5.78
CA LYS A 310 27.65 9.57 -6.68
C LYS A 310 27.71 10.08 -8.12
N ASN A 311 27.50 11.38 -8.34
CA ASN A 311 27.44 12.03 -9.66
C ASN A 311 26.39 11.46 -10.62
N ARG A 312 25.39 10.72 -10.11
CA ARG A 312 24.19 10.39 -10.89
C ARG A 312 23.36 11.65 -11.12
N LYS A 313 22.85 11.81 -12.33
CA LYS A 313 22.10 12.96 -12.81
C LYS A 313 20.61 12.67 -12.79
N ALA A 314 19.86 13.67 -12.33
CA ALA A 314 18.43 13.78 -12.52
C ALA A 314 18.11 15.19 -13.04
N SER A 315 16.95 15.38 -13.65
CA SER A 315 16.42 16.71 -13.93
C SER A 315 15.07 16.93 -13.27
N LEU A 316 14.86 18.16 -12.83
CA LEU A 316 13.63 18.64 -12.22
C LEU A 316 12.90 19.53 -13.21
N HIS A 317 11.60 19.29 -13.36
CA HIS A 317 10.73 20.02 -14.26
C HIS A 317 9.49 20.46 -13.50
N PHE A 318 9.06 21.70 -13.75
CA PHE A 318 7.81 22.19 -13.20
C PHE A 318 7.01 22.86 -14.33
N ASP A 319 5.92 22.20 -14.71
CA ASP A 319 4.93 22.74 -15.62
C ASP A 319 3.91 23.52 -14.81
N GLN A 320 4.08 24.84 -14.80
CA GLN A 320 3.24 25.75 -14.03
C GLN A 320 1.79 25.79 -14.55
N ASN A 321 1.59 25.64 -15.87
CA ASN A 321 0.26 25.70 -16.49
C ASN A 321 -0.59 24.51 -16.05
N ASN A 322 0.03 23.33 -15.97
CA ASN A 322 -0.66 22.11 -15.56
C ASN A 322 -0.50 21.79 -14.06
N SER A 323 0.28 22.60 -13.32
CA SER A 323 0.63 22.34 -11.91
C SER A 323 1.25 20.95 -11.71
N ILE A 324 2.16 20.57 -12.60
CA ILE A 324 2.83 19.26 -12.61
C ILE A 324 4.30 19.43 -12.28
N PHE A 325 4.75 18.76 -11.22
CA PHE A 325 6.17 18.57 -10.94
C PHE A 325 6.63 17.21 -11.44
N THR A 326 7.79 17.17 -12.08
CA THR A 326 8.43 15.94 -12.51
C THR A 326 9.89 15.91 -12.12
N MET A 327 10.36 14.75 -11.63
CA MET A 327 11.78 14.43 -11.50
C MET A 327 12.09 13.23 -12.39
N VAL A 328 13.03 13.40 -13.31
CA VAL A 328 13.52 12.32 -14.19
C VAL A 328 14.93 11.95 -13.75
N VAL A 329 15.15 10.68 -13.39
CA VAL A 329 16.50 10.19 -13.09
C VAL A 329 17.07 9.60 -14.37
N TRP A 330 18.17 10.17 -14.86
CA TRP A 330 18.75 9.81 -16.16
C TRP A 330 19.75 8.66 -16.03
N ASP A 331 20.57 8.67 -14.97
CA ASP A 331 21.50 7.58 -14.66
C ASP A 331 20.79 6.42 -13.95
N THR A 332 19.76 5.86 -14.58
CA THR A 332 19.03 4.70 -14.08
C THR A 332 19.46 3.45 -14.84
N GLN A 333 19.74 2.37 -14.11
CA GLN A 333 19.76 1.02 -14.68
C GLN A 333 18.33 0.48 -14.76
N ALA A 334 17.41 1.31 -15.24
CA ALA A 334 16.02 0.95 -15.44
C ALA A 334 15.94 -0.14 -16.50
N SER A 335 15.37 -1.29 -16.16
CA SER A 335 15.10 -2.33 -17.15
C SER A 335 14.00 -1.84 -18.11
N GLU A 336 14.07 -2.28 -19.36
CA GLU A 336 13.06 -1.97 -20.38
C GLU A 336 11.64 -2.31 -19.91
N ARG A 337 11.48 -3.44 -19.21
CA ARG A 337 10.20 -3.86 -18.59
C ARG A 337 9.66 -2.87 -17.56
N CYS A 338 10.53 -2.09 -16.90
CA CYS A 338 10.09 -1.04 -15.97
C CYS A 338 9.67 0.21 -16.74
N LEU A 339 10.41 0.52 -17.80
CA LEU A 339 10.19 1.69 -18.65
C LEU A 339 8.92 1.51 -19.51
N SER A 340 8.58 0.28 -19.91
CA SER A 340 7.32 -0.02 -20.59
C SER A 340 6.08 0.22 -19.74
N LEU A 341 6.22 0.40 -18.42
CA LEU A 341 5.13 0.82 -17.53
C LEU A 341 4.85 2.34 -17.62
N PHE A 342 5.76 3.09 -18.24
CA PHE A 342 5.72 4.55 -18.31
C PHE A 342 4.59 5.11 -19.20
N PRO A 343 4.27 4.52 -20.37
CA PRO A 343 3.13 4.96 -21.18
C PRO A 343 1.79 4.82 -20.44
N GLU A 344 1.63 3.75 -19.66
CA GLU A 344 0.48 3.61 -18.76
C GLU A 344 0.49 4.74 -17.73
N ILE A 345 1.63 5.08 -17.13
CA ILE A 345 1.75 6.17 -16.15
C ILE A 345 1.43 7.56 -16.74
N ARG A 346 1.71 7.79 -18.03
CA ARG A 346 1.33 9.01 -18.75
C ARG A 346 -0.17 9.13 -19.01
N THR A 347 -0.85 8.01 -19.20
CA THR A 347 -2.30 7.94 -19.46
C THR A 347 -3.13 7.76 -18.18
N LEU A 348 -2.48 7.39 -17.08
CA LEU A 348 -3.10 7.10 -15.78
C LEU A 348 -3.55 8.35 -15.01
N PHE A 349 -3.00 9.55 -15.29
CA PHE A 349 -3.25 10.76 -14.48
C PHE A 349 -3.19 12.08 -15.25
#